data_AF-A0A443ST68-F1
#
_entry.id   AF-A0A443ST68-F1
#
_cell.length_a   1.000
_cell.length_b   1.000
_cell.length_c   1.000
_cell.angle_alpha   90.00
_cell.angle_beta   90.00
_cell.angle_gamma   90.00
#
_symmetry.space_group_name_H-M   'P 1'
#
loop_
_entity.id
_entity.type
_entity.pdbx_description
1 polymer ?
#
loop_
_entity_poly.entity_id
_entity_poly.type
_entity_poly.pdbx_seq_one_letter_code
_entity_poly.pdbx_strand_id
1 'polypeptide(L)'
;MGNCLASRRRHSLNHSITLGKNQPLKQEKPKWKSDVPLTEGQLRSKRDEFWETAPAFEGRKEIWDALKAAAYASESNDYDLAQAILDGALISLPNGTLLDCYDELGNRYQLPIYCLSAPINLIEGSDSESPSAESEPVNDAKFGGEEISVKFRISSSCNDVKMSVFSKETVLSAKRKLATIEGIEPQKQRWFFGGRLLSDKMKIEDAKLQNGFVVQVIVSLPFESKSD
;
A
#
# COMPACT_ATOMS: atom_id res chain seq x y z
N MET A 1 -36.99 -2.28 54.20
CA MET A 1 -37.20 -2.97 52.91
C MET A 1 -37.18 -1.92 51.82
N GLY A 2 -36.43 -1.92 50.74
CA GLY A 2 -35.51 -2.83 50.07
C GLY A 2 -35.37 -2.27 48.65
N ASN A 3 -34.16 -1.90 48.24
CA ASN A 3 -33.83 -1.25 46.97
C ASN A 3 -34.30 -2.04 45.73
N CYS A 4 -34.67 -1.35 44.65
CA CYS A 4 -34.62 -1.88 43.28
C CYS A 4 -33.80 -0.93 42.40
N LEU A 5 -32.53 -1.30 42.22
CA LEU A 5 -31.59 -0.65 41.30
C LEU A 5 -31.81 -1.20 39.88
N ALA A 6 -31.89 -0.28 38.92
CA ALA A 6 -32.00 -0.57 37.50
C ALA A 6 -30.80 -1.41 37.02
N SER A 7 -31.10 -2.57 36.45
CA SER A 7 -30.12 -3.49 35.88
C SER A 7 -29.60 -2.95 34.55
N ARG A 8 -28.35 -2.47 34.55
CA ARG A 8 -27.55 -2.17 33.36
C ARG A 8 -27.23 -3.49 32.66
N ARG A 9 -28.00 -3.87 31.63
CA ARG A 9 -27.65 -5.01 30.77
C ARG A 9 -26.44 -4.64 29.91
N ARG A 10 -25.37 -5.41 30.08
CA ARG A 10 -24.16 -5.41 29.26
C ARG A 10 -24.53 -5.72 27.82
N HIS A 11 -24.05 -4.89 26.90
CA HIS A 11 -24.04 -5.17 25.47
C HIS A 11 -22.93 -6.19 25.19
N SER A 12 -23.23 -7.48 25.34
CA SER A 12 -22.42 -8.56 24.79
C SER A 12 -22.98 -8.88 23.41
N LEU A 13 -22.27 -8.46 22.36
CA LEU A 13 -22.52 -8.93 21.00
C LEU A 13 -22.15 -10.41 20.94
N ASN A 14 -23.05 -11.28 21.41
CA ASN A 14 -22.99 -12.69 21.11
C ASN A 14 -23.39 -12.85 19.64
N HIS A 15 -22.39 -12.84 18.76
CA HIS A 15 -22.56 -13.39 17.42
C HIS A 15 -22.81 -14.89 17.59
N SER A 16 -24.09 -15.25 17.59
CA SER A 16 -24.55 -16.63 17.59
C SER A 16 -24.19 -17.23 16.22
N ILE A 17 -23.04 -17.89 16.15
CA ILE A 17 -22.68 -18.74 15.02
C ILE A 17 -23.71 -19.87 15.00
N THR A 18 -24.69 -19.75 14.10
CA THR A 18 -25.67 -20.82 13.88
C THR A 18 -24.98 -21.88 13.02
N LEU A 19 -24.29 -22.82 13.66
CA LEU A 19 -23.78 -24.02 12.99
C LEU A 19 -24.96 -24.73 12.31
N GLY A 20 -24.98 -24.76 10.97
CA GLY A 20 -25.97 -25.53 10.21
C GLY A 20 -26.42 -24.95 8.87
N LYS A 21 -25.97 -23.76 8.47
CA LYS A 21 -26.27 -23.21 7.14
C LYS A 21 -24.99 -22.69 6.47
N ASN A 22 -24.25 -23.61 5.85
CA ASN A 22 -23.26 -23.20 4.85
C ASN A 22 -24.01 -22.44 3.76
N GLN A 23 -23.55 -21.23 3.44
CA GLN A 23 -24.13 -20.41 2.39
C GLN A 23 -23.22 -20.45 1.17
N PRO A 24 -23.76 -20.51 -0.06
CA PRO A 24 -22.94 -20.38 -1.26
C PRO A 24 -22.22 -19.04 -1.28
N LEU A 25 -21.09 -18.98 -1.99
CA LEU A 25 -20.31 -17.76 -2.15
C LEU A 25 -21.18 -16.66 -2.77
N LYS A 26 -21.27 -15.53 -2.07
CA LYS A 26 -21.95 -14.34 -2.58
C LYS A 26 -21.13 -13.75 -3.71
N GLN A 27 -21.80 -13.45 -4.82
CA GLN A 27 -21.23 -12.78 -6.00
C GLN A 27 -21.02 -11.27 -5.76
N GLU A 28 -20.62 -10.88 -4.56
CA GLU A 28 -20.52 -9.49 -4.15
C GLU A 28 -19.10 -9.18 -3.66
N LYS A 29 -18.40 -8.32 -4.41
CA LYS A 29 -17.08 -7.83 -4.00
C LYS A 29 -17.26 -6.87 -2.83
N PRO A 30 -16.65 -7.14 -1.66
CA PRO A 30 -16.84 -6.30 -0.50
C PRO A 30 -16.25 -4.90 -0.77
N LYS A 31 -17.07 -3.85 -0.66
CA LYS A 31 -16.62 -2.47 -0.88
C LYS A 31 -15.97 -1.95 0.40
N TRP A 32 -14.71 -1.53 0.32
CA TRP A 32 -14.00 -0.99 1.47
C TRP A 32 -13.15 0.21 1.08
N LYS A 33 -12.76 1.00 2.08
CA LYS A 33 -11.83 2.12 1.94
C LYS A 33 -10.61 1.85 2.81
N SER A 34 -9.43 2.09 2.27
CA SER A 34 -8.22 2.15 3.07
C SER A 34 -8.16 3.49 3.79
N ASP A 35 -7.67 3.49 5.03
CA ASP A 35 -7.50 4.69 5.86
C ASP A 35 -6.44 5.63 5.25
N VAL A 36 -5.36 5.03 4.75
CA VAL A 36 -4.34 5.67 3.92
C VAL A 36 -4.59 5.24 2.47
N PRO A 37 -4.62 6.15 1.47
CA PRO A 37 -4.81 5.76 0.09
C PRO A 37 -3.65 4.85 -0.38
N LEU A 38 -3.99 3.69 -0.93
CA LEU A 38 -3.01 2.71 -1.43
C LEU A 38 -2.96 2.79 -2.96
N THR A 39 -1.75 2.69 -3.52
CA THR A 39 -1.54 2.42 -4.95
C THR A 39 -1.74 0.94 -5.26
N GLU A 40 -2.07 0.59 -6.51
CA GLU A 40 -2.24 -0.81 -6.94
C GLU A 40 -1.05 -1.71 -6.58
N GLY A 41 0.19 -1.27 -6.87
CA GLY A 41 1.38 -2.05 -6.55
C GLY A 41 1.59 -2.29 -5.05
N GLN A 42 1.17 -1.35 -4.19
CA GLN A 42 1.23 -1.50 -2.72
C GLN A 42 0.17 -2.48 -2.23
N LEU A 43 -1.05 -2.42 -2.79
CA LEU A 43 -2.09 -3.39 -2.49
C LEU A 43 -1.65 -4.81 -2.89
N ARG A 44 -1.09 -4.96 -4.10
CA ARG A 44 -0.58 -6.24 -4.60
C ARG A 44 0.53 -6.79 -3.71
N SER A 45 1.50 -5.96 -3.33
CA SER A 45 2.61 -6.36 -2.44
C SER A 45 2.09 -6.81 -1.07
N LYS A 46 1.13 -6.09 -0.50
CA LYS A 46 0.53 -6.41 0.81
C LYS A 46 -0.29 -7.69 0.77
N ARG A 47 -0.97 -7.94 -0.35
CA ARG A 47 -1.68 -9.20 -0.62
C ARG A 47 -0.70 -10.36 -0.74
N ASP A 48 0.40 -10.17 -1.45
CA ASP A 48 1.41 -11.21 -1.65
C ASP A 48 2.09 -11.58 -0.33
N GLU A 49 2.52 -10.59 0.46
CA GLU A 49 3.08 -10.80 1.80
C GLU A 49 2.12 -11.57 2.72
N PHE A 50 0.82 -11.26 2.65
CA PHE A 50 -0.19 -12.01 3.38
C PHE A 50 -0.26 -13.46 2.90
N TRP A 51 -0.31 -13.73 1.60
CA TRP A 51 -0.38 -15.11 1.08
C TRP A 51 0.90 -15.92 1.27
N GLU A 52 2.07 -15.29 1.35
CA GLU A 52 3.32 -15.96 1.69
C GLU A 52 3.39 -16.36 3.17
N THR A 53 2.84 -15.51 4.06
CA THR A 53 2.91 -15.71 5.51
C THR A 53 1.71 -16.46 6.09
N ALA A 54 0.53 -16.40 5.46
CA ALA A 54 -0.70 -17.03 5.96
C ALA A 54 -0.58 -18.55 6.22
N PRO A 55 0.07 -19.35 5.34
CA PRO A 55 0.27 -20.77 5.60
C PRO A 55 1.18 -21.08 6.79
N ALA A 56 1.98 -20.11 7.25
CA ALA A 56 2.88 -20.28 8.39
C ALA A 56 2.21 -20.00 9.75
N PHE A 57 1.03 -19.34 9.75
CA PHE A 57 0.42 -18.84 10.97
C PHE A 57 -0.60 -19.80 11.59
N GLU A 58 -1.43 -20.48 10.79
CA GLU A 58 -2.35 -21.53 11.27
C GLU A 58 -3.07 -22.27 10.12
N GLY A 59 -3.46 -23.53 10.32
CA GLY A 59 -4.25 -24.31 9.35
C GLY A 59 -3.45 -25.11 8.31
N ARG A 60 -4.15 -25.74 7.36
CA ARG A 60 -3.52 -26.53 6.28
C ARG A 60 -3.18 -25.65 5.10
N LYS A 61 -1.97 -25.80 4.55
CA LYS A 61 -1.52 -25.08 3.34
C LYS A 61 -2.47 -25.29 2.17
N GLU A 62 -3.05 -26.49 2.03
CA GLU A 62 -4.01 -26.83 0.98
C GLU A 62 -5.27 -25.95 1.03
N ILE A 63 -5.77 -25.65 2.23
CA ILE A 63 -6.93 -24.78 2.42
C ILE A 63 -6.58 -23.33 2.08
N TRP A 64 -5.40 -22.86 2.49
CA TRP A 64 -4.93 -21.53 2.09
C TRP A 64 -4.73 -21.39 0.58
N ASP A 65 -4.22 -22.43 -0.09
CA ASP A 65 -4.08 -22.46 -1.55
C ASP A 65 -5.44 -22.41 -2.25
N ALA A 66 -6.41 -23.21 -1.78
CA ALA A 66 -7.78 -23.17 -2.27
C ALA A 66 -8.45 -21.80 -2.05
N LEU A 67 -8.28 -21.19 -0.87
CA LEU A 67 -8.80 -19.86 -0.56
C LEU A 67 -8.18 -18.78 -1.46
N LYS A 68 -6.88 -18.89 -1.76
CA LYS A 68 -6.18 -18.00 -2.70
C LYS A 68 -6.74 -18.12 -4.11
N ALA A 69 -6.90 -19.36 -4.59
CA ALA A 69 -7.46 -19.64 -5.91
C ALA A 69 -8.92 -19.15 -6.03
N ALA A 70 -9.74 -19.39 -4.99
CA ALA A 70 -11.12 -18.91 -4.94
C ALA A 70 -11.21 -17.37 -4.91
N ALA A 71 -10.31 -16.69 -4.19
CA ALA A 71 -10.22 -15.24 -4.19
C ALA A 71 -9.88 -14.70 -5.59
N TYR A 72 -8.91 -15.30 -6.28
CA TYR A 72 -8.51 -14.90 -7.64
C TYR A 72 -9.62 -15.12 -8.69
N ALA A 73 -10.34 -16.23 -8.59
CA ALA A 73 -11.51 -16.51 -9.42
C ALA A 73 -12.62 -15.46 -9.16
N SER A 74 -12.85 -15.12 -7.90
CA SER A 74 -13.80 -14.06 -7.49
C SER A 74 -13.42 -12.68 -8.04
N GLU A 75 -12.13 -12.37 -8.13
CA GLU A 75 -11.64 -11.12 -8.75
C GLU A 75 -11.94 -11.09 -10.25
N SER A 76 -11.73 -12.22 -10.93
CA SER A 76 -12.01 -12.43 -12.36
C SER A 76 -13.51 -12.53 -12.67
N ASN A 77 -14.38 -12.36 -11.66
CA ASN A 77 -15.83 -12.44 -11.77
C ASN A 77 -16.35 -13.85 -12.13
N ASP A 78 -15.51 -14.87 -11.91
CA ASP A 78 -15.83 -16.29 -12.09
C ASP A 78 -16.17 -16.91 -10.74
N TYR A 79 -17.42 -16.72 -10.33
CA TYR A 79 -17.92 -17.19 -9.05
C TYR A 79 -18.24 -18.69 -9.06
N ASP A 80 -18.54 -19.26 -10.22
CA ASP A 80 -18.79 -20.69 -10.40
C ASP A 80 -17.50 -21.48 -10.15
N LEU A 81 -16.39 -21.05 -10.73
CA LEU A 81 -15.07 -21.63 -10.45
C LEU A 81 -14.68 -21.44 -8.97
N ALA A 82 -14.87 -20.24 -8.43
CA ALA A 82 -14.58 -19.97 -7.02
C ALA A 82 -15.38 -20.90 -6.09
N GLN A 83 -16.67 -21.08 -6.37
CA GLN A 83 -17.53 -21.98 -5.60
C GLN A 83 -17.10 -23.44 -5.75
N ALA A 84 -16.71 -23.88 -6.96
CA ALA A 84 -16.21 -25.23 -7.20
C ALA A 84 -14.90 -25.50 -6.42
N ILE A 85 -14.00 -24.52 -6.34
CA ILE A 85 -12.77 -24.61 -5.54
C ILE A 85 -13.12 -24.76 -4.04
N LEU A 86 -14.05 -23.95 -3.53
CA LEU A 86 -14.47 -24.01 -2.13
C LEU A 86 -15.14 -25.35 -1.79
N ASP A 87 -16.02 -25.84 -2.66
CA ASP A 87 -16.70 -27.14 -2.50
C ASP A 87 -15.71 -28.30 -2.54
N GLY A 88 -14.76 -28.29 -3.49
CA GLY A 88 -13.72 -29.30 -3.60
C GLY A 88 -12.76 -29.34 -2.41
N ALA A 89 -12.55 -28.21 -1.74
CA ALA A 89 -11.77 -28.10 -0.51
C ALA A 89 -12.61 -28.28 0.77
N LEU A 90 -13.91 -28.58 0.66
CA LEU A 90 -14.86 -28.73 1.78
C LEU A 90 -14.91 -27.50 2.70
N ILE A 91 -14.69 -26.31 2.14
CA ILE A 91 -14.70 -25.06 2.88
C ILE A 91 -16.14 -24.59 3.07
N SER A 92 -16.51 -24.36 4.33
CA SER A 92 -17.81 -23.82 4.71
C SER A 92 -17.76 -22.33 4.98
N LEU A 93 -18.72 -21.59 4.42
CA LEU A 93 -18.91 -20.15 4.60
C LEU A 93 -20.19 -19.88 5.41
N PRO A 94 -20.12 -19.47 6.69
CA PRO A 94 -21.31 -19.17 7.49
C PRO A 94 -22.10 -17.97 6.95
N ASN A 95 -21.40 -16.98 6.39
CA ASN A 95 -21.99 -15.72 5.91
C ASN A 95 -22.05 -15.61 4.37
N GLY A 96 -21.58 -16.66 3.66
CA GLY A 96 -21.40 -16.66 2.20
C GLY A 96 -20.27 -15.74 1.73
N THR A 97 -19.34 -15.38 2.61
CA THR A 97 -18.22 -14.47 2.32
C THR A 97 -16.90 -15.14 2.62
N LEU A 98 -15.89 -14.89 1.78
CA LEU A 98 -14.52 -15.40 1.98
C LEU A 98 -13.79 -14.78 3.18
N LEU A 99 -14.37 -13.80 3.88
CA LEU A 99 -13.76 -13.16 5.04
C LEU A 99 -13.58 -14.12 6.22
N ASP A 100 -14.54 -15.03 6.41
CA ASP A 100 -14.54 -16.01 7.49
C ASP A 100 -14.90 -17.38 6.91
N CYS A 101 -13.90 -18.23 6.75
CA CYS A 101 -14.00 -19.55 6.16
C CYS A 101 -13.70 -20.63 7.22
N TYR A 102 -14.32 -21.79 7.08
CA TYR A 102 -14.12 -22.93 7.99
C TYR A 102 -13.80 -24.18 7.20
N ASP A 103 -12.81 -24.94 7.66
CA ASP A 103 -12.49 -26.28 7.13
C ASP A 103 -13.38 -27.36 7.76
N GLU A 104 -13.37 -28.56 7.18
CA GLU A 104 -14.08 -29.75 7.70
C GLU A 104 -13.71 -30.09 9.16
N LEU A 105 -12.48 -29.77 9.58
CA LEU A 105 -12.01 -29.99 10.95
C LEU A 105 -12.44 -28.87 11.92
N GLY A 106 -13.15 -27.85 11.44
CA GLY A 106 -13.55 -26.68 12.24
C GLY A 106 -12.45 -25.62 12.40
N ASN A 107 -11.33 -25.73 11.68
CA ASN A 107 -10.30 -24.70 11.64
C ASN A 107 -10.87 -23.44 10.96
N ARG A 108 -10.67 -22.27 11.57
CA ARG A 108 -11.15 -20.99 11.05
C ARG A 108 -10.03 -20.29 10.28
N TYR A 109 -10.36 -19.84 9.08
CA TYR A 109 -9.49 -19.07 8.21
C TYR A 109 -10.10 -17.69 8.02
N GLN A 110 -9.33 -16.65 8.33
CA GLN A 110 -9.80 -15.27 8.23
C GLN A 110 -9.03 -14.55 7.13
N LEU A 111 -9.74 -14.10 6.10
CA LEU A 111 -9.14 -13.34 5.00
C LEU A 111 -9.39 -11.85 5.22
N PRO A 112 -8.33 -11.02 5.19
CA PRO A 112 -8.49 -9.60 5.16
C PRO A 112 -9.22 -9.14 3.89
N ILE A 113 -10.06 -8.11 4.02
CA ILE A 113 -10.86 -7.57 2.92
C ILE A 113 -10.01 -7.10 1.72
N TYR A 114 -8.78 -6.66 1.97
CA TYR A 114 -7.83 -6.24 0.93
C TYR A 114 -7.31 -7.38 0.05
N CYS A 115 -7.48 -8.64 0.48
CA CYS A 115 -7.17 -9.80 -0.36
C CYS A 115 -8.32 -10.17 -1.31
N LEU A 116 -9.54 -9.69 -1.03
CA LEU A 116 -10.75 -10.05 -1.77
C LEU A 116 -11.19 -8.97 -2.76
N SER A 117 -10.87 -7.71 -2.50
CA SER A 117 -11.23 -6.60 -3.38
C SER A 117 -10.28 -5.42 -3.23
N ALA A 118 -10.18 -4.62 -4.29
CA ALA A 118 -9.49 -3.34 -4.24
C ALA A 118 -10.30 -2.29 -3.44
N PRO A 119 -9.63 -1.38 -2.69
CA PRO A 119 -10.31 -0.31 -2.00
C PRO A 119 -10.89 0.71 -2.99
N ILE A 120 -11.95 1.41 -2.58
CA ILE A 120 -12.55 2.49 -3.39
C ILE A 120 -11.61 3.67 -3.62
N ASN A 121 -10.60 3.83 -2.76
CA ASN A 121 -9.58 4.88 -2.82
C ASN A 121 -8.28 4.33 -3.43
N LEU A 122 -8.38 3.45 -4.42
CA LEU A 122 -7.22 2.96 -5.13
C LEU A 122 -6.65 4.09 -5.98
N ILE A 123 -5.39 4.44 -5.74
CA ILE A 123 -4.66 5.34 -6.63
C ILE A 123 -4.15 4.47 -7.79
N GLU A 124 -4.83 4.54 -8.94
CA GLU A 124 -4.29 4.02 -10.20
C GLU A 124 -3.04 4.84 -10.53
N GLY A 125 -1.88 4.26 -10.24
CA GLY A 125 -0.66 4.67 -10.92
C GLY A 125 -0.86 4.32 -12.38
N SER A 126 -0.78 5.31 -13.26
CA SER A 126 -0.80 5.10 -14.70
C SER A 126 0.42 4.24 -15.10
N ASP A 127 0.24 2.92 -15.11
CA ASP A 127 1.20 1.93 -15.60
C ASP A 127 0.87 1.56 -17.06
N SER A 128 0.79 2.56 -17.94
CA SER A 128 0.96 2.27 -19.37
C SER A 128 2.45 2.07 -19.61
N GLU A 129 2.88 0.82 -19.69
CA GLU A 129 3.75 0.26 -20.72
C GLU A 129 4.51 -0.97 -20.17
N SER A 130 4.11 -2.15 -20.63
CA SER A 130 5.01 -3.32 -20.61
C SER A 130 6.18 -3.06 -21.56
N PRO A 131 7.42 -3.36 -21.17
CA PRO A 131 8.15 -4.43 -21.88
C PRO A 131 8.98 -5.30 -20.93
N SER A 132 8.90 -6.62 -21.07
CA SER A 132 9.93 -7.47 -21.69
C SER A 132 11.34 -7.37 -21.09
N ALA A 133 11.73 -8.47 -20.45
CA ALA A 133 13.07 -9.06 -20.34
C ALA A 133 14.28 -8.14 -20.05
N GLU A 134 14.86 -8.41 -18.87
CA GLU A 134 16.30 -8.53 -18.65
C GLU A 134 17.14 -7.24 -18.74
N SER A 135 17.19 -6.52 -17.62
CA SER A 135 18.46 -6.00 -17.06
C SER A 135 18.19 -5.28 -15.75
N GLU A 136 18.67 -5.83 -14.64
CA GLU A 136 18.89 -5.02 -13.42
C GLU A 136 20.02 -4.01 -13.69
N PRO A 137 19.94 -2.81 -13.11
CA PRO A 137 20.53 -2.66 -11.78
C PRO A 137 19.57 -2.00 -10.79
N VAL A 138 19.29 -2.74 -9.72
CA VAL A 138 19.15 -2.26 -8.34
C VAL A 138 19.18 -0.74 -8.15
N ASN A 139 18.00 -0.14 -7.97
CA ASN A 139 17.85 1.03 -7.12
C ASN A 139 16.44 1.03 -6.50
N ASP A 140 16.33 0.23 -5.44
CA ASP A 140 15.56 0.47 -4.23
C ASP A 140 14.49 1.58 -4.28
N ALA A 141 13.39 1.33 -4.97
CA ALA A 141 12.13 2.04 -4.78
C ALA A 141 11.19 1.28 -3.81
N LYS A 142 11.77 0.52 -2.87
CA LYS A 142 11.05 -0.18 -1.79
C LYS A 142 11.25 0.53 -0.45
N PHE A 143 10.97 1.83 -0.39
CA PHE A 143 10.88 2.55 0.90
C PHE A 143 9.65 3.45 0.93
N GLY A 144 8.50 2.84 1.24
CA GLY A 144 7.32 3.56 1.69
C GLY A 144 7.65 4.40 2.92
N GLY A 145 7.76 5.70 2.73
CA GLY A 145 7.75 6.73 3.75
C GLY A 145 6.55 7.64 3.54
N GLU A 146 6.28 8.54 4.49
CA GLU A 146 5.27 9.58 4.30
C GLU A 146 5.67 10.46 3.10
N GLU A 147 4.73 10.72 2.18
CA GLU A 147 4.94 11.62 1.05
C GLU A 147 4.89 13.07 1.56
N ILE A 148 6.02 13.76 1.40
CA ILE A 148 6.19 15.13 1.86
C ILE A 148 6.31 16.03 0.64
N SER A 149 5.42 17.02 0.54
CA SER A 149 5.54 18.03 -0.50
C SER A 149 6.46 19.16 -0.05
N VAL A 150 7.62 19.28 -0.69
CA VAL A 150 8.64 20.28 -0.39
C VAL A 150 8.74 21.28 -1.53
N LYS A 151 8.86 22.57 -1.20
CA LYS A 151 9.09 23.63 -2.17
C LYS A 151 10.58 23.92 -2.26
N PHE A 152 11.14 23.84 -3.46
CA PHE A 152 12.53 24.13 -3.75
C PHE A 152 12.63 25.51 -4.37
N ARG A 153 13.12 26.47 -3.59
CA ARG A 153 13.37 27.83 -4.07
C ARG A 153 14.74 27.89 -4.72
N ILE A 154 14.78 27.99 -6.05
CA ILE A 154 16.01 27.97 -6.82
C ILE A 154 16.51 29.40 -6.96
N SER A 155 17.66 29.71 -6.34
CA SER A 155 18.23 31.07 -6.39
C SER A 155 18.67 31.49 -7.81
N SER A 156 18.92 30.52 -8.70
CA SER A 156 19.32 30.77 -10.10
C SER A 156 18.16 31.15 -11.00
N SER A 157 16.99 30.53 -10.81
CA SER A 157 15.81 30.72 -11.66
C SER A 157 14.78 31.66 -11.02
N CYS A 158 14.99 32.06 -9.76
CA CYS A 158 14.05 32.83 -8.94
C CYS A 158 12.63 32.20 -8.86
N ASN A 159 12.55 30.89 -9.06
CA ASN A 159 11.30 30.13 -9.11
C ASN A 159 11.21 29.15 -7.95
N ASP A 160 9.98 28.94 -7.48
CA ASP A 160 9.62 27.96 -6.46
C ASP A 160 9.14 26.67 -7.14
N VAL A 161 9.97 25.63 -7.17
CA VAL A 161 9.62 24.32 -7.72
C VAL A 161 9.05 23.44 -6.63
N LYS A 162 7.77 23.06 -6.73
CA LYS A 162 7.14 22.13 -5.79
C LYS A 162 7.31 20.69 -6.30
N MET A 163 7.92 19.81 -5.49
CA MET A 163 7.93 18.37 -5.77
C MET A 163 7.56 17.55 -4.54
N SER A 164 7.12 16.32 -4.76
CA SER A 164 6.91 15.34 -3.70
C SER A 164 8.14 14.44 -3.53
N VAL A 165 8.57 14.32 -2.28
CA VAL A 165 9.71 13.49 -1.83
C VAL A 165 9.25 12.62 -0.66
N PHE A 166 9.79 11.42 -0.52
CA PHE A 166 9.44 10.56 0.60
C PHE A 166 10.35 10.81 1.82
N SER A 167 9.81 10.68 3.03
CA SER A 167 10.60 10.89 4.28
C SER A 167 11.82 9.96 4.38
N LYS A 168 11.72 8.74 3.86
CA LYS A 168 12.79 7.74 3.82
C LYS A 168 13.74 7.90 2.63
N GLU A 169 13.44 8.79 1.69
CA GLU A 169 14.26 9.06 0.53
C GLU A 169 15.54 9.81 0.94
N THR A 170 16.60 9.67 0.15
CA THR A 170 17.83 10.45 0.33
C THR A 170 17.73 11.78 -0.41
N VAL A 171 18.46 12.78 0.07
CA VAL A 171 18.60 14.07 -0.60
C VAL A 171 19.13 13.89 -2.03
N LEU A 172 19.97 12.88 -2.29
CA LEU A 172 20.46 12.58 -3.64
C LEU A 172 19.32 12.24 -4.62
N SER A 173 18.38 11.39 -4.20
CA SER A 173 17.24 11.02 -5.05
C SER A 173 16.33 12.22 -5.34
N ALA A 174 16.09 13.05 -4.33
CA ALA A 174 15.35 14.30 -4.49
C ALA A 174 16.07 15.30 -5.42
N LYS A 175 17.40 15.36 -5.36
CA LYS A 175 18.22 16.15 -6.31
C LYS A 175 18.12 15.64 -7.74
N ARG A 176 18.09 14.32 -7.97
CA ARG A 176 17.87 13.74 -9.31
C ARG A 176 16.50 14.09 -9.86
N LYS A 177 15.47 14.04 -9.02
CA LYS A 177 14.12 14.51 -9.39
C LYS A 177 14.15 15.98 -9.82
N LEU A 178 14.78 16.85 -9.04
CA LEU A 178 14.94 18.26 -9.43
C LEU A 178 15.74 18.42 -10.72
N ALA A 179 16.76 17.60 -10.94
CA ALA A 179 17.56 17.60 -12.17
C ALA A 179 16.73 17.27 -13.41
N THR A 180 15.73 16.40 -13.27
CA THR A 180 14.82 16.04 -14.37
C THR A 180 13.83 17.17 -14.68
N ILE A 181 13.40 17.91 -13.66
CA ILE A 181 12.43 19.01 -13.80
C ILE A 181 13.08 20.26 -14.37
N GLU A 182 14.22 20.68 -13.81
CA GLU A 182 14.88 21.95 -14.15
C GLU A 182 16.13 21.77 -15.02
N GLY A 183 16.57 20.54 -15.28
CA GLY A 183 17.79 20.25 -16.05
C GLY A 183 19.10 20.53 -15.31
N ILE A 184 19.07 20.71 -13.98
CA ILE A 184 20.26 21.07 -13.20
C ILE A 184 20.91 19.81 -12.64
N GLU A 185 22.18 19.52 -12.96
CA GLU A 185 22.86 18.33 -12.42
C GLU A 185 22.92 18.29 -10.88
N PRO A 186 22.74 17.12 -10.23
CA PRO A 186 22.67 16.99 -8.77
C PRO A 186 23.95 17.46 -8.05
N GLN A 187 25.11 17.38 -8.72
CA GLN A 187 26.39 17.85 -8.17
C GLN A 187 26.48 19.38 -8.09
N LYS A 188 25.77 20.08 -8.98
CA LYS A 188 25.72 21.55 -9.04
C LYS A 188 24.68 22.13 -8.08
N GLN A 189 23.77 21.29 -7.55
CA GLN A 189 22.73 21.69 -6.63
C GLN A 189 23.22 21.65 -5.16
N ARG A 190 23.30 22.82 -4.52
CA ARG A 190 23.54 22.95 -3.09
C ARG A 190 22.24 23.30 -2.37
N TRP A 191 21.77 22.39 -1.53
CA TRP A 191 20.49 22.51 -0.84
C TRP A 191 20.70 23.03 0.57
N PHE A 192 19.98 24.07 0.96
CA PHE A 192 20.05 24.69 2.27
C PHE A 192 18.68 24.70 2.93
N PHE A 193 18.63 24.28 4.18
CA PHE A 193 17.43 24.28 4.98
C PHE A 193 17.73 24.74 6.41
N GLY A 194 17.05 25.78 6.88
CA GLY A 194 17.27 26.34 8.22
C GLY A 194 18.73 26.73 8.51
N GLY A 195 19.47 27.16 7.48
CA GLY A 195 20.91 27.49 7.59
C GLY A 195 21.86 26.30 7.56
N ARG A 196 21.36 25.06 7.39
CA ARG A 196 22.19 23.84 7.25
C ARG A 196 22.26 23.40 5.78
N LEU A 197 23.45 23.02 5.34
CA LEU A 197 23.65 22.38 4.04
C LEU A 197 23.16 20.91 4.10
N LEU A 198 22.30 20.53 3.18
CA LEU A 198 21.85 19.15 3.02
C LEU A 198 22.82 18.37 2.12
N SER A 199 23.40 17.31 2.67
CA SER A 199 24.32 16.41 1.96
C SER A 199 23.57 15.31 1.22
N ASP A 200 24.14 14.78 0.14
CA ASP A 200 23.53 13.72 -0.68
C ASP A 200 23.24 12.43 0.10
N LYS A 201 24.10 12.09 1.07
CA LYS A 201 23.93 10.93 1.97
C LYS A 201 22.87 11.14 3.05
N MET A 202 22.37 12.36 3.23
CA MET A 202 21.39 12.69 4.27
C MET A 202 19.99 12.30 3.81
N LYS A 203 19.17 11.81 4.74
CA LYS A 203 17.77 11.48 4.47
C LYS A 203 16.86 12.68 4.67
N ILE A 204 15.69 12.67 4.04
CA ILE A 204 14.67 13.71 4.20
C ILE A 204 14.17 13.78 5.65
N GLU A 205 13.99 12.62 6.32
CA GLU A 205 13.65 12.53 7.75
C GLU A 205 14.70 13.22 8.65
N ASP A 206 15.99 13.04 8.36
CA ASP A 206 17.10 13.60 9.14
C ASP A 206 17.22 15.11 8.92
N ALA A 207 16.89 15.57 7.71
CA ALA A 207 16.79 16.98 7.38
C ALA A 207 15.61 17.70 8.07
N LYS A 208 14.74 16.97 8.79
CA LYS A 208 13.53 17.48 9.45
C LYS A 208 12.63 18.28 8.51
N LEU A 209 12.58 17.87 7.24
CA LEU A 209 11.68 18.46 6.25
C LEU A 209 10.25 17.98 6.51
N GLN A 210 9.28 18.90 6.48
CA GLN A 210 7.86 18.57 6.56
C GLN A 210 7.09 19.17 5.38
N ASN A 211 5.81 18.83 5.27
CA ASN A 211 4.96 19.26 4.17
C ASN A 211 4.83 20.80 4.18
N GLY A 212 5.13 21.41 3.04
CA GLY A 212 5.05 22.87 2.85
C GLY A 212 6.30 23.65 3.25
N PHE A 213 7.35 22.99 3.73
CA PHE A 213 8.63 23.65 3.98
C PHE A 213 9.34 24.04 2.68
N VAL A 214 10.18 25.06 2.77
CA VAL A 214 10.95 25.61 1.65
C VAL A 214 12.43 25.28 1.83
N VAL A 215 13.01 24.61 0.85
CA VAL A 215 14.45 24.33 0.74
C VAL A 215 15.05 25.30 -0.26
N GLN A 216 16.14 25.95 0.11
CA GLN A 216 16.82 26.90 -0.76
C GLN A 216 17.89 26.18 -1.58
N VAL A 217 17.76 26.21 -2.90
CA VAL A 217 18.66 25.53 -3.83
C VAL A 217 19.55 26.57 -4.50
N ILE A 218 20.83 26.54 -4.17
CA ILE A 218 21.85 27.36 -4.81
C ILE A 218 22.51 26.51 -5.89
N VAL A 219 22.47 26.99 -7.12
CA VAL A 219 23.13 26.34 -8.25
C VAL A 219 24.51 26.96 -8.41
N SER A 220 25.56 26.15 -8.36
CA SER A 220 26.91 26.56 -8.74
C SER A 220 27.06 26.32 -10.25
N LEU A 221 26.77 27.33 -11.07
CA LEU A 221 26.97 27.27 -12.51
C LEU A 221 28.46 27.49 -12.84
N PRO A 222 29.17 26.58 -13.52
CA PRO A 222 30.11 26.99 -14.54
C PRO A 222 29.29 27.40 -15.77
N PHE A 223 29.66 28.55 -16.35
CA PHE A 223 29.08 29.10 -17.55
C PHE A 223 29.31 28.11 -18.70
N GLU A 224 28.28 27.39 -19.17
CA GLU A 224 28.44 26.58 -20.39
C GLU A 224 27.20 26.64 -21.29
N SER A 225 27.52 27.02 -22.52
CA SER A 225 26.71 27.52 -23.62
C SER A 225 25.69 26.51 -24.14
N LYS A 226 24.45 26.98 -24.37
CA LYS A 226 23.56 26.36 -25.36
C LYS A 226 24.31 26.22 -26.69
N SER A 227 24.41 25.00 -27.20
CA SER A 227 24.73 24.75 -28.60
C SER A 227 23.49 24.10 -29.22
N ASP A 228 22.99 24.75 -30.27
CA ASP A 228 21.90 24.39 -31.17
C ASP A 228 21.95 22.93 -31.66
#